data_AF-A0A3P8CI96-F1
#
_entry.id   AF-A0A3P8CI96-F1
#
_cell.length_a   1.000
_cell.length_b   1.000
_cell.length_c   1.000
_cell.angle_alpha   90.00
_cell.angle_beta   90.00
_cell.angle_gamma   90.00
#
_symmetry.space_group_name_H-M   'P 1'
#
loop_
_entity.id
_entity.type
_entity.pdbx_description
1 polymer ?
#
loop_
_entity_poly.entity_id
_entity_poly.type
_entity_poly.pdbx_seq_one_letter_code
_entity_poly.pdbx_strand_id
1 'polypeptide(L)' 'MYARKAIVFYRAYEAFSRICHSTNNTTTIALRPGTVIFLDNFRILHSRTSFKVKVKSEKVKK' A
#
# COMPACT_ATOMS: atom_id res chain seq x y z
N MET A 1 18.62 -11.09 24.67
CA MET A 1 19.43 -10.19 23.81
C MET A 1 18.70 -9.74 22.53
N TYR A 2 17.99 -10.64 21.83
CA TYR A 2 17.29 -10.34 20.57
C TYR A 2 16.09 -9.38 20.68
N ALA A 3 15.34 -9.43 21.78
CA ALA A 3 14.15 -8.60 21.97
C ALA A 3 14.44 -7.08 21.87
N ARG A 4 15.55 -6.60 22.49
CA ARG A 4 15.94 -5.18 22.39
C ARG A 4 16.29 -4.77 20.95
N LYS A 5 17.02 -5.62 20.22
CA LYS A 5 17.36 -5.35 18.80
C LYS A 5 16.11 -5.33 17.92
N ALA A 6 15.18 -6.26 18.15
CA ALA A 6 13.89 -6.28 17.44
C ALA A 6 13.09 -5.00 17.69
N ILE A 7 13.00 -4.53 18.93
CA ILE A 7 12.30 -3.27 19.26
C ILE A 7 12.93 -2.08 18.51
N VAL A 8 14.26 -1.98 18.50
CA VAL A 8 14.96 -0.90 17.79
C VAL A 8 14.68 -0.98 16.28
N PHE A 9 14.72 -2.18 15.69
CA PHE A 9 14.39 -2.39 14.29
C PHE A 9 12.96 -1.94 13.97
N TYR A 10 11.97 -2.38 14.73
CA TYR A 10 10.57 -2.02 14.47
C TYR A 10 10.30 -0.53 14.65
N ARG A 11 10.96 0.13 15.60
CA ARG A 11 10.88 1.60 15.74
C ARG A 11 11.42 2.33 14.52
N ALA A 12 12.57 1.89 14.00
CA ALA A 12 13.15 2.47 12.79
C ALA A 12 12.28 2.18 11.55
N TYR A 13 11.77 0.95 11.43
CA TYR A 13 10.86 0.54 10.36
C TYR A 13 9.55 1.34 10.37
N GLU A 14 8.96 1.56 11.55
CA GLU A 14 7.76 2.38 11.70
C GLU A 14 8.02 3.83 11.27
N ALA A 15 9.16 4.40 11.67
CA ALA A 15 9.56 5.74 11.24
C ALA A 15 9.72 5.85 9.72
N PHE A 16 10.38 4.86 9.09
CA PHE A 16 10.48 4.79 7.64
C PHE A 16 9.11 4.63 6.97
N SER A 17 8.25 3.76 7.50
CA SER A 17 6.89 3.57 7.01
C SER A 17 6.09 4.88 7.03
N ARG A 18 6.20 5.69 8.09
CA ARG A 18 5.56 7.02 8.14
C ARG A 18 6.05 7.95 7.03
N ILE A 19 7.35 7.92 6.71
CA ILE A 19 7.91 8.71 5.61
C ILE A 19 7.36 8.24 4.26
N CYS A 20 7.30 6.93 4.04
CA CYS A 20 6.78 6.34 2.79
C CYS A 20 5.29 6.61 2.56
N HIS A 21 4.48 6.74 3.61
CA HIS A 21 3.05 6.99 3.51
C HIS A 21 2.66 8.48 3.61
N SER A 22 3.64 9.38 3.74
CA SER A 22 3.40 10.82 3.70
C SER A 22 2.97 11.26 2.31
N THR A 23 1.90 12.06 2.21
CA THR A 23 1.37 12.56 0.93
C THR A 23 2.40 13.34 0.11
N ASN A 24 3.40 13.92 0.76
CA ASN A 24 4.48 14.68 0.11
C ASN A 24 5.51 13.78 -0.60
N ASN A 25 5.57 12.49 -0.24
CA ASN A 25 6.51 11.51 -0.77
C ASN A 25 5.84 10.44 -1.64
N THR A 26 4.52 10.49 -1.78
CA THR A 26 3.74 9.50 -2.52
C THR A 26 3.14 10.10 -3.79
N THR A 27 3.22 9.36 -4.90
CA THR A 27 2.50 9.68 -6.13
C THR A 27 1.39 8.66 -6.35
N THR A 28 0.16 9.13 -6.59
CA THR A 28 -0.99 8.25 -6.86
C THR A 28 -1.41 8.35 -8.31
N ILE A 29 -1.54 7.20 -8.97
CA ILE A 29 -2.01 7.09 -10.36
C ILE A 29 -3.11 6.03 -10.45
N ALA A 30 -4.11 6.29 -11.29
CA ALA A 30 -5.17 5.32 -11.59
C ALA A 30 -4.91 4.69 -12.97
N LEU A 31 -4.48 3.43 -12.98
CA LEU A 31 -4.24 2.71 -14.23
C LEU A 31 -5.55 2.47 -14.98
N ARG A 32 -5.53 2.76 -16.29
CA ARG A 32 -6.65 2.47 -17.20
C ARG A 32 -6.32 1.22 -18.02
N PRO A 33 -7.34 0.53 -18.58
CA PRO A 33 -7.08 -0.57 -19.50
C PRO A 33 -6.09 -0.14 -20.59
N GLY A 34 -5.04 -0.94 -20.81
CA GLY A 34 -3.95 -0.64 -21.75
C GLY A 34 -2.83 0.25 -21.20
N THR A 35 -2.92 0.77 -19.97
CA THR A 35 -1.82 1.51 -19.34
C THR A 35 -0.75 0.56 -18.81
N VAL A 36 0.52 0.81 -19.16
CA VAL A 36 1.68 0.09 -18.64
C VAL A 36 2.60 1.07 -17.92
N ILE A 37 3.10 0.67 -16.75
CA ILE A 37 4.10 1.42 -15.99
C ILE A 37 5.36 0.57 -15.81
N PHE A 38 6.51 1.23 -15.92
CA PHE A 38 7.82 0.63 -15.67
C PHE A 38 8.42 1.29 -14.42
N LEU A 39 8.89 0.46 -13.49
CA LEU A 39 9.45 0.90 -12.21
C LEU A 39 10.74 0.14 -11.95
N ASP A 40 11.73 0.83 -11.38
CA ASP A 40 12.91 0.18 -10.80
C ASP A 40 12.52 -0.44 -9.44
N ASN A 41 12.49 -1.77 -9.39
CA ASN A 41 12.01 -2.54 -8.24
C ASN A 41 12.99 -2.54 -7.05
N PHE A 42 14.24 -2.10 -7.23
CA PHE A 42 15.19 -1.96 -6.12
C PHE A 42 15.12 -0.58 -5.45
N ARG A 43 14.41 0.36 -6.07
CA ARG A 43 14.37 1.76 -5.63
C ARG A 43 12.97 2.24 -5.28
N ILE A 44 11.96 1.87 -6.07
CA ILE A 44 10.61 2.42 -5.96
C ILE A 44 9.69 1.45 -5.24
N LEU A 45 9.24 1.85 -4.04
CA LEU A 45 8.15 1.20 -3.35
C LEU A 45 6.83 1.53 -4.05
N HIS A 46 6.01 0.52 -4.31
CA HIS A 46 4.72 0.67 -4.94
C HIS A 46 3.67 -0.18 -4.22
N SER A 47 2.43 0.30 -4.24
CA SER A 47 1.29 -0.39 -3.62
C SER A 47 0.00 -0.01 -4.35
N ARG A 48 -1.13 -0.53 -3.87
CA ARG A 48 -2.46 -0.22 -4.41
C ARG A 48 -3.45 -0.01 -3.27
N THR A 49 -4.43 0.86 -3.51
CA THR A 49 -5.60 0.98 -2.62
C THR A 49 -6.50 -0.25 -2.74
N SER A 50 -7.25 -0.56 -1.68
CA SER A 50 -8.26 -1.63 -1.69
C SER A 50 -9.37 -1.34 -2.70
N PHE A 51 -9.94 -2.39 -3.30
CA PHE A 51 -11.13 -2.27 -4.14
C PHE A 51 -12.41 -2.20 -3.30
N LYS A 52 -13.36 -1.36 -3.74
CA LYS A 52 -14.73 -1.39 -3.20
C LYS A 52 -15.53 -2.45 -3.94
N VAL A 53 -15.92 -3.53 -3.25
CA VAL A 53 -16.82 -4.55 -3.79
C VAL A 53 -18.26 -4.08 -3.62
N LYS A 54 -19.02 -3.96 -4.71
CA LYS A 54 -20.48 -3.77 -4.62
C LYS A 54 -21.12 -5.14 -4.46
N VAL A 55 -21.61 -5.44 -3.26
CA VAL A 55 -22.44 -6.63 -3.02
C VAL A 55 -23.78 -6.42 -3.73
N LYS A 56 -24.17 -7.33 -4.61
CA LYS A 56 -25.56 -7.38 -5.12
C LYS A 56 -26.43 -7.89 -3.97
N SER A 57 -27.30 -7.03 -3.46
CA SER A 57 -28.39 -7.47 -2.58
C SER A 57 -29.28 -8.44 -3.34
N GLU A 58 -29.33 -9.69 -2.88
CA GLU A 58 -30.17 -10.74 -3.42
C GLU A 58 -31.64 -10.37 -3.14
N LYS A 59 -32.40 -10.12 -4.21
CA LYS A 59 -33.85 -9.91 -4.07
C LYS A 59 -34.46 -11.26 -3.67
N VAL A 60 -34.78 -11.42 -2.38
CA VAL A 60 -35.61 -12.53 -1.91
C VAL A 60 -36.94 -12.44 -2.64
N LYS A 61 -37.19 -13.37 -3.57
CA LYS A 61 -38.52 -13.57 -4.16
C LYS A 61 -39.41 -14.12 -3.05
N LYS A 62 -40.44 -13.35 -2.68
CA LYS A 62 -41.58 -13.83 -1.90
C LYS A 62 -42.35 -14.88 -2.69
#